data_AF-A0A382D263-F1
#
_entry.id   AF-A0A382D263-F1
#
_cell.length_a   1.000
_cell.length_b   1.000
_cell.length_c   1.000
_cell.angle_alpha   90.00
_cell.angle_beta   90.00
_cell.angle_gamma   90.00
#
_symmetry.space_group_name_H-M   'P 1'
#
loop_
_entity.id
_entity.type
_entity.pdbx_description
1 polymer ?
#
loop_
_entity_poly.entity_id
_entity_poly.type
_entity_poly.pdbx_seq_one_letter_code
_entity_poly.pdbx_strand_id
1 'polypeptide(L)'
;ELIPLCHPLPIDHTATKIILNDKDYSLEVYCVVSAVAKTGVEMEAIMGVNAALITIYDLSKIVNPHLKIDNVKLLIKEGGKSGVWTNPDGLPKFLDNIF
;
A
#
# COMPACT_ATOMS: atom_id res chain seq x y z
N GLU A 1 -9.38 12.16 7.32
CA GLU A 1 -9.29 13.08 6.16
C GLU A 1 -7.89 13.68 6.14
N LEU A 2 -7.01 13.21 5.25
CA LEU A 2 -5.57 13.58 5.23
C LEU A 2 -5.13 14.18 3.90
N ILE A 3 -5.78 13.84 2.80
CA ILE A 3 -5.44 14.28 1.45
C ILE A 3 -6.50 15.31 1.02
N PRO A 4 -6.15 16.60 0.85
CA PRO A 4 -7.12 17.68 0.72
C PRO A 4 -8.14 17.57 -0.43
N LEU A 5 -7.78 16.89 -1.52
CA LEU A 5 -8.62 16.76 -2.72
C LEU A 5 -9.11 15.31 -2.94
N CYS A 6 -8.94 14.44 -1.94
CA CYS A 6 -9.46 13.08 -2.03
C CYS A 6 -10.96 13.09 -1.72
N HIS A 7 -11.71 12.34 -2.52
CA HIS A 7 -13.15 12.23 -2.29
C HIS A 7 -13.39 11.34 -1.06
N PRO A 8 -14.36 11.67 -0.20
CA PRO A 8 -14.83 10.74 0.81
C PRO A 8 -15.49 9.53 0.13
N LEU A 9 -15.00 8.32 0.43
CA LEU A 9 -15.49 7.06 -0.15
C LEU A 9 -15.86 6.05 0.94
N PRO A 10 -16.98 5.31 0.79
CA PRO A 10 -17.24 4.13 1.61
C PRO A 10 -16.28 3.02 1.20
N ILE A 11 -15.46 2.53 2.14
CA ILE A 11 -14.52 1.44 1.89
C ILE A 11 -15.19 0.11 2.22
N ASP A 12 -15.23 -0.79 1.25
CA ASP A 12 -15.85 -2.12 1.40
C ASP A 12 -14.88 -3.12 2.05
N HIS A 13 -13.60 -3.03 1.68
CA HIS A 13 -12.57 -3.89 2.24
C HIS A 13 -11.21 -3.19 2.28
N THR A 14 -10.46 -3.49 3.34
CA THR A 14 -9.06 -3.17 3.46
C THR A 14 -8.32 -4.32 4.13
N ALA A 15 -7.14 -4.64 3.63
CA ALA A 15 -6.23 -5.58 4.28
C ALA A 15 -4.79 -5.11 4.13
N THR A 16 -4.00 -5.36 5.17
CA THR A 16 -2.58 -5.02 5.23
C THR A 16 -1.79 -6.29 5.51
N LYS A 17 -0.71 -6.50 4.76
CA LYS A 17 0.23 -7.61 4.91
C LYS A 17 1.62 -7.05 5.11
N ILE A 18 2.34 -7.60 6.09
CA ILE A 18 3.74 -7.25 6.38
C ILE A 18 4.56 -8.52 6.21
N ILE A 19 5.65 -8.43 5.46
CA ILE A 19 6.58 -9.53 5.20
C ILE A 19 7.97 -9.11 5.68
N LEU A 20 8.64 -9.97 6.44
CA LEU A 20 10.03 -9.80 6.81
C LEU A 20 10.94 -10.29 5.67
N ASN A 21 11.94 -9.50 5.32
CA ASN A 21 12.97 -9.87 4.37
C ASN A 21 14.31 -10.00 5.11
N ASP A 22 14.69 -11.26 5.39
CA ASP A 22 15.92 -11.58 6.13
C ASP A 22 17.21 -11.28 5.34
N LYS A 23 17.13 -11.06 4.02
CA LYS A 23 18.33 -10.85 3.19
C LYS A 23 18.87 -9.43 3.33
N ASP A 24 17.99 -8.45 3.44
CA ASP A 24 18.34 -7.03 3.58
C ASP A 24 17.87 -6.43 4.91
N TYR A 25 17.35 -7.25 5.82
CA TYR A 25 16.82 -6.86 7.13
C TYR A 25 15.74 -5.78 7.03
N SER A 26 14.85 -5.91 6.05
CA SER A 26 13.77 -4.95 5.81
C SER A 26 12.38 -5.55 6.07
N LEU A 27 11.38 -4.66 6.12
CA LEU A 27 9.97 -4.99 6.21
C LEU A 27 9.27 -4.48 4.95
N GLU A 28 8.62 -5.39 4.25
CA GLU A 28 7.80 -5.05 3.08
C GLU A 28 6.33 -4.97 3.49
N VAL A 29 5.71 -3.82 3.26
CA VAL A 29 4.32 -3.53 3.64
C VAL A 29 3.46 -3.43 2.39
N TYR A 30 2.37 -4.18 2.39
CA TYR A 30 1.40 -4.24 1.32
C TYR A 30 0.03 -3.86 1.87
N CYS A 31 -0.72 -3.02 1.15
CA CYS A 31 -2.10 -2.70 1.47
C CYS A 31 -2.96 -2.89 0.23
N VAL A 32 -4.10 -3.56 0.40
CA VAL A 32 -5.15 -3.65 -0.60
C VAL A 32 -6.40 -2.96 -0.07
N VAL A 33 -7.05 -2.21 -0.95
CA VAL A 33 -8.31 -1.52 -0.67
C VAL A 33 -9.24 -1.77 -1.85
N SER A 34 -10.52 -2.02 -1.56
CA SER A 34 -11.56 -2.11 -2.59
C SER A 34 -12.81 -1.35 -2.14
N ALA A 35 -13.48 -0.72 -3.10
CA ALA A 35 -14.73 -0.01 -2.90
C ALA A 35 -15.54 0.03 -4.19
N VAL A 36 -16.88 0.04 -4.09
CA VAL A 36 -17.78 0.39 -5.18
C VAL A 36 -18.04 1.90 -5.17
N ALA A 37 -17.31 2.63 -6.01
CA ALA A 37 -17.35 4.09 -6.05
C ALA A 37 -17.18 4.68 -7.47
N LYS A 38 -17.40 6.00 -7.61
CA LYS A 38 -17.20 6.74 -8.86
C LYS A 38 -15.73 7.08 -9.14
N THR A 39 -14.88 7.02 -8.13
CA THR A 39 -13.43 7.23 -8.21
C THR A 39 -12.71 5.99 -7.70
N GLY A 40 -11.44 5.82 -8.06
CA GLY A 40 -10.63 4.72 -7.55
C GLY A 40 -10.20 4.95 -6.10
N VAL A 41 -9.58 3.92 -5.52
CA VAL A 41 -9.10 3.86 -4.12
C VAL A 41 -7.58 3.79 -4.01
N GLU A 42 -6.86 4.31 -5.01
CA GLU A 42 -5.39 4.28 -5.04
C GLU A 42 -4.79 5.03 -3.85
N MET A 43 -5.41 6.16 -3.48
CA MET A 43 -4.92 7.01 -2.40
C MET A 43 -5.11 6.38 -1.04
N GLU A 44 -6.19 5.63 -0.84
CA GLU A 44 -6.48 4.87 0.37
C GLU A 44 -5.49 3.72 0.54
N ALA A 45 -5.15 3.01 -0.54
CA ALA A 45 -4.13 1.96 -0.51
C ALA A 45 -2.73 2.52 -0.20
N ILE A 46 -2.33 3.60 -0.87
CA ILE A 46 -1.05 4.27 -0.63
C ILE A 46 -0.98 4.82 0.81
N MET A 47 -2.05 5.43 1.29
CA MET A 47 -2.10 5.95 2.66
C MET A 47 -2.09 4.81 3.69
N GLY A 48 -2.76 3.69 3.43
CA GLY A 48 -2.75 2.50 4.28
C GLY A 48 -1.33 1.92 4.47
N VAL A 49 -0.56 1.82 3.39
CA VAL A 49 0.87 1.43 3.46
C VAL A 49 1.67 2.43 4.31
N ASN A 50 1.52 3.73 4.07
CA ASN A 50 2.24 4.76 4.83
C ASN A 50 1.90 4.74 6.32
N ALA A 51 0.63 4.58 6.68
CA ALA A 51 0.20 4.50 8.07
C ALA A 51 0.85 3.31 8.78
N ALA A 52 0.90 2.15 8.13
CA ALA A 52 1.58 0.98 8.67
C ALA A 52 3.10 1.18 8.80
N LEU A 53 3.75 1.76 7.78
CA LEU A 53 5.20 2.06 7.81
C LEU A 53 5.58 3.05 8.92
N ILE A 54 4.82 4.13 9.08
CA ILE A 54 5.05 5.12 10.15
C ILE A 54 4.79 4.50 11.52
N THR A 55 3.80 3.60 11.64
CA THR A 55 3.55 2.85 12.88
C THR A 55 4.74 1.96 13.24
N ILE A 56 5.30 1.24 12.26
CA ILE A 56 6.50 0.41 12.45
C ILE A 56 7.68 1.29 12.88
N TYR A 57 7.89 2.44 12.22
CA TYR A 57 8.94 3.38 12.59
C TYR A 57 8.74 3.87 14.03
N ASP A 58 7.52 4.27 14.41
CA ASP A 58 7.21 4.76 15.75
C ASP A 58 7.56 3.74 16.85
N LEU A 59 7.26 2.46 16.62
CA LEU A 59 7.54 1.37 17.56
C LEU A 59 9.03 1.00 17.63
N SER A 60 9.77 1.19 16.55
CA SER A 60 11.17 0.73 16.42
C SER A 60 12.21 1.83 16.62
N LYS A 61 11.83 3.12 16.56
CA LYS A 61 12.75 4.27 16.67
C LYS A 61 13.56 4.31 17.96
N ILE A 62 13.09 3.66 19.03
CA ILE A 62 13.83 3.53 20.29
C ILE A 62 15.05 2.61 20.17
N VAL A 63 14.99 1.62 19.27
CA VAL A 63 16.08 0.67 19.00
C VAL A 63 16.98 1.22 17.90
N ASN A 64 16.39 1.68 16.80
CA ASN A 64 17.12 2.29 15.70
C ASN A 64 16.30 3.46 15.12
N PRO A 65 16.70 4.72 15.35
CA PRO A 65 16.04 5.87 14.74
C PRO A 65 16.46 6.12 13.28
N HIS A 66 17.53 5.49 12.80
CA HIS A 66 18.04 5.66 11.43
C HIS A 66 17.40 4.66 10.44
N LEU A 67 16.09 4.45 10.56
CA LEU A 67 15.31 3.65 9.61
C LEU A 67 14.91 4.51 8.41
N LYS A 68 14.82 3.87 7.24
CA LYS A 68 14.39 4.49 6.00
C LYS A 68 13.05 3.91 5.60
N ILE A 69 12.10 4.78 5.24
CA ILE A 69 10.89 4.40 4.53
C ILE A 69 11.12 4.74 3.05
N ASP A 70 11.01 3.76 2.15
CA ASP A 70 11.19 3.96 0.71
C ASP A 70 10.29 3.08 -0.14
N ASN A 71 10.42 3.22 -1.48
CA ASN A 71 9.75 2.41 -2.50
C ASN A 71 8.22 2.28 -2.34
N VAL A 72 7.56 3.30 -1.77
CA VAL A 72 6.10 3.38 -1.70
C VAL A 72 5.55 3.68 -3.09
N LYS A 73 4.87 2.69 -3.68
CA LYS A 73 4.28 2.80 -5.01
C LYS A 73 3.04 1.93 -5.16
N LEU A 74 2.17 2.31 -6.09
CA LEU A 74 1.00 1.52 -6.45
C LEU A 74 1.45 0.29 -7.24
N LEU A 75 1.07 -0.91 -6.82
CA LEU A 75 1.42 -2.15 -7.53
C LEU A 75 0.41 -2.48 -8.62
N ILE A 76 -0.88 -2.33 -8.30
CA ILE A 76 -1.96 -2.67 -9.19
C ILE A 76 -3.20 -1.84 -8.88
N LYS A 77 -4.01 -1.60 -9.90
CA LYS A 77 -5.36 -1.07 -9.79
C LYS A 77 -6.25 -1.79 -10.79
N GLU A 78 -7.45 -2.13 -10.36
CA GLU A 78 -8.50 -2.62 -11.24
C GLU A 78 -9.75 -1.73 -11.11
N GLY A 79 -10.43 -1.51 -12.23
CA GLY A 79 -11.73 -0.83 -12.28
C GLY A 79 -11.69 0.56 -12.91
N GLY A 80 -12.89 1.10 -13.14
CA GLY A 80 -13.07 2.32 -13.91
C GLY A 80 -12.84 2.11 -15.42
N LYS A 81 -12.85 3.21 -16.18
CA LYS A 81 -12.74 3.17 -17.65
C LYS A 81 -11.40 2.61 -18.15
N SER A 82 -10.36 2.71 -17.34
CA SER A 82 -9.00 2.28 -17.70
C SER A 82 -8.77 0.78 -17.50
N GLY A 83 -9.71 0.04 -16.91
CA GLY A 83 -9.57 -1.39 -16.65
C GLY A 83 -8.47 -1.71 -15.64
N VAL A 84 -7.72 -2.78 -15.89
CA VAL A 84 -6.59 -3.21 -15.05
C VAL A 84 -5.33 -2.45 -15.45
N TRP A 85 -4.66 -1.86 -14.47
CA TRP A 85 -3.33 -1.28 -14.59
C TRP A 85 -2.38 -1.98 -13.62
N THR A 86 -1.24 -2.43 -14.12
CA THR A 86 -0.16 -3.03 -13.32
C THR A 86 1.07 -2.13 -13.36
N ASN A 87 1.82 -2.09 -12.26
CA ASN A 87 3.05 -1.33 -12.19
C ASN A 87 4.07 -1.84 -13.24
N PRO A 88 4.67 -0.96 -14.06
CA PRO A 88 5.64 -1.36 -15.08
C PRO A 88 6.95 -1.92 -14.51
N ASP A 89 7.28 -1.64 -13.24
CA ASP A 89 8.43 -2.25 -12.55
C ASP A 89 8.18 -3.72 -12.16
N GLY A 90 6.98 -4.24 -12.40
CA GLY A 90 6.57 -5.60 -12.08
C GLY A 90 5.82 -5.73 -10.75
N LEU A 91 5.33 -6.94 -10.50
CA LEU A 91 4.62 -7.32 -9.28
C LEU A 91 5.50 -8.24 -8.42
N PRO A 92 5.40 -8.16 -7.09
CA PRO A 92 5.93 -9.18 -6.20
C PRO A 92 5.42 -10.57 -6.57
N LYS A 93 6.30 -11.58 -6.54
CA LYS A 93 5.97 -12.96 -6.95
C LYS A 93 4.74 -13.56 -6.27
N PHE A 94 4.46 -13.15 -5.02
CA PHE A 94 3.30 -13.67 -4.30
C PHE A 94 1.96 -13.10 -4.82
N LEU A 95 2.01 -12.06 -5.65
CA LEU A 95 0.86 -11.48 -6.35
C LEU A 95 0.69 -12.06 -7.76
N ASP A 96 1.60 -12.93 -8.24
CA ASP A 96 1.55 -13.51 -9.59
C ASP A 96 0.25 -14.30 -9.86
N ASN A 97 -0.44 -14.74 -8.81
CA ASN A 97 -1.67 -15.56 -8.89
C ASN A 97 -2.96 -14.81 -8.49
N ILE A 98 -2.93 -13.47 -8.42
CA ILE A 98 -4.12 -12.69 -8.07
C ILE A 98 -5.03 -12.43 -9.30
N PHE A 99 -4.60 -12.86 -10.49
CA PHE A 99 -5.38 -12.85 -11.73
C PHE A 99 -5.32 -14.20 -12.44
#